data_AF-A0A813HQG7-F1
#
_entry.id   AF-A0A813HQG7-F1
#
_cell.length_a   1.000
_cell.length_b   1.000
_cell.length_c   1.000
_cell.angle_alpha   90.00
_cell.angle_beta   90.00
_cell.angle_gamma   90.00
#
_symmetry.space_group_name_H-M   'P 1'
#
loop_
_entity.id
_entity.type
_entity.pdbx_description
1 polymer ?
#
loop_
_entity_poly.entity_id
_entity_poly.type
_entity_poly.pdbx_seq_one_letter_code
_entity_poly.pdbx_strand_id
1 'polypeptide(L)' 'MPKQITEIRQFLQIARRKDARSVKIKKNGTETKFKIRRYFLETDFCSTSCQ' A
#
# COMPACT_ATOMS: atom_id res chain seq x y z
N MET A 1 13.99 4.86 1.05
CA MET A 1 13.59 4.58 -0.35
C MET A 1 12.15 4.07 -0.36
N PRO A 2 11.23 4.72 -1.09
CA PRO A 2 9.86 4.23 -1.24
C PRO A 2 9.87 2.93 -2.05
N LYS A 3 9.23 1.88 -1.54
CA LYS A 3 9.06 0.61 -2.29
C LYS A 3 7.64 0.52 -2.81
N GLN A 4 7.50 0.31 -4.12
CA GLN A 4 6.23 -0.02 -4.73
C GLN A 4 6.00 -1.53 -4.64
N ILE A 5 4.81 -1.92 -4.20
CA ILE A 5 4.35 -3.32 -4.21
C ILE A 5 3.42 -3.49 -5.41
N THR A 6 3.67 -4.50 -6.23
CA THR A 6 2.83 -4.88 -7.39
C THR A 6 1.81 -5.96 -7.05
N GLU A 7 2.13 -6.83 -6.08
CA GLU A 7 1.31 -7.98 -5.69
C GLU A 7 0.44 -7.71 -4.46
N ILE A 8 -0.85 -8.01 -4.55
CA ILE A 8 -1.78 -7.80 -3.42
C ILE A 8 -1.50 -8.72 -2.23
N ARG A 9 -0.93 -9.91 -2.46
CA ARG A 9 -0.55 -10.85 -1.38
C ARG A 9 0.49 -10.25 -0.46
N GLN A 10 1.51 -9.60 -1.02
CA GLN A 10 2.55 -8.92 -0.26
C GLN A 10 1.99 -7.72 0.51
N PHE A 11 1.03 -7.01 -0.09
CA PHE A 11 0.33 -5.91 0.58
C PHE A 11 -0.41 -6.38 1.84
N LEU A 12 -1.18 -7.47 1.76
CA LEU A 12 -1.91 -8.03 2.91
C LEU A 12 -0.97 -8.49 4.03
N GLN A 13 0.15 -9.11 3.69
CA GLN A 13 1.15 -9.55 4.67
C GLN A 13 1.78 -8.37 5.42
N ILE A 14 2.01 -7.26 4.72
CA ILE A 14 2.56 -6.02 5.30
C ILE A 14 1.51 -5.31 6.16
N ALA A 15 0.26 -5.25 5.71
CA ALA A 15 -0.85 -4.61 6.44
C ALA A 15 -1.17 -5.30 7.77
N ARG A 16 -0.97 -6.63 7.86
CA ARG A 16 -1.20 -7.40 9.09
C ARG A 16 -0.10 -7.29 10.14
N ARG A 17 1.09 -6.79 9.81
CA ARG A 17 2.18 -6.66 10.80
C ARG A 17 1.84 -5.57 11.81
N LYS A 18 2.11 -5.84 13.10
CA LYS A 18 1.96 -4.87 14.21
C LYS A 18 2.69 -3.52 13.98
N ASP A 19 3.64 -3.51 13.06
CA ASP A 19 4.42 -2.33 12.67
C ASP A 19 3.64 -1.32 11.81
N ALA A 20 2.54 -1.75 11.17
CA ALA A 20 1.69 -0.90 10.34
C ALA A 20 0.66 -0.18 11.23
N ARG A 21 0.89 1.11 11.50
CA ARG A 21 -0.03 1.91 12.35
C ARG A 21 -1.11 2.66 11.57
N SER A 22 -0.93 2.93 10.27
CA SER A 22 -2.01 3.52 9.46
C SER A 22 -1.87 3.24 7.96
N VAL A 23 -3.01 3.24 7.28
CA VAL A 23 -3.11 3.12 5.82
C VAL A 23 -3.86 4.34 5.30
N LYS A 24 -3.26 5.05 4.34
CA LYS A 24 -3.91 6.14 3.60
C LYS A 24 -4.36 5.62 2.25
N ILE A 25 -5.63 5.82 1.92
CA ILE A 25 -6.20 5.43 0.62
C ILE A 25 -6.30 6.70 -0.23
N LYS A 26 -5.61 6.73 -1.36
CA LYS A 26 -5.68 7.84 -2.32
C LYS A 26 -6.36 7.33 -3.59
N LYS A 27 -7.53 7.89 -3.91
CA LYS A 27 -8.27 7.57 -5.13
C LYS A 27 -7.92 8.60 -6.21
N ASN A 28 -7.46 8.12 -7.37
CA ASN A 28 -7.18 8.89 -8.58
C ASN A 28 -8.05 8.30 -9.70
N GLY A 29 -9.34 8.66 -9.74
CA GLY A 29 -10.28 8.17 -10.76
C GLY A 29 -10.32 6.64 -10.85
N THR A 30 -9.62 6.08 -11.83
CA THR A 30 -9.48 4.64 -12.11
C THR A 30 -8.41 3.93 -11.26
N GLU A 31 -7.46 4.65 -10.69
CA GLU A 31 -6.40 4.09 -9.86
C GLU A 31 -6.64 4.35 -8.37
N THR A 32 -6.52 3.32 -7.53
CA THR A 32 -6.51 3.49 -6.07
C THR A 32 -5.12 3.13 -5.54
N LYS A 33 -4.51 4.08 -4.83
CA LYS A 33 -3.18 3.94 -4.22
C LYS A 33 -3.34 3.76 -2.72
N PHE A 34 -2.89 2.63 -2.22
CA PHE A 34 -2.86 2.31 -0.79
C PHE A 34 -1.46 2.57 -0.25
N LYS A 35 -1.34 3.59 0.61
CA LYS A 35 -0.06 3.99 1.21
C LYS A 35 -0.02 3.54 2.66
N ILE A 36 0.91 2.66 3.02
CA ILE A 36 1.07 2.19 4.40
C ILE A 36 2.15 3.02 5.09
N ARG A 37 1.83 3.54 6.28
CA ARG A 37 2.81 4.17 7.18
C ARG A 37 3.28 3.15 8.21
N ARG A 38 4.54 2.73 8.09
CA ARG A 38 5.29 1.96 9.11
C ARG A 38 6.38 2.84 9.71
N TYR A 39 6.83 2.51 10.92
CA TYR A 39 7.81 3.27 11.72
C TYR A 39 9.19 3.48 11.08
N PHE A 40 9.43 2.97 9.88
CA PHE A 40 10.76 2.96 9.29
C PHE A 40 10.80 3.14 7.76
N LEU A 41 9.74 2.79 7.01
CA LEU A 41 9.73 2.85 5.54
C LEU A 41 8.31 3.12 5.01
N GLU A 42 8.16 4.09 4.11
CA GLU A 42 6.95 4.26 3.30
C GLU A 42 6.93 3.22 2.18
N THR A 43 5.84 2.43 2.12
CA THR A 43 5.59 1.48 1.04
C THR A 43 4.23 1.77 0.41
N ASP A 44 4.23 1.94 -0.91
CA ASP A 44 3.05 2.26 -1.69
C ASP A 44 2.60 1.01 -2.48
N PHE A 45 1.32 0.67 -2.41
CA PHE A 45 0.71 -0.33 -3.28
C PHE A 45 -0.25 0.39 -4.23
N CYS A 46 -0.04 0.24 -5.53
CA CYS A 46 -0.98 0.74 -6.53
C CYS A 46 -1.87 -0.43 -6.93
N SER A 47 -3.13 -0.45 -6.52
CA SER A 47 -4.11 -1.30 -7.17
C SER A 47 -4.54 -0.55 -8.43
N THR A 48 -3.87 -0.81 -9.54
CA THR A 48 -4.47 -0.59 -10.85
C THR A 48 -5.66 -1.53 -10.93
N SER A 49 -6.85 -0.99 -10.71
CA SER A 49 -8.09 -1.65 -11.08
C SER A 49 -8.16 -1.57 -12.61
N CYS A 50 -7.41 -2.43 -13.29
CA CYS A 50 -7.61 -2.67 -14.71
C CYS A 50 -8.69 -3.75 -14.81
N GLN A 51 -9.92 -3.29 -15.10
CA GLN A 51 -11.12 -4.02 -15.51
C GLN A 51 -11.55 -5.22 -14.66
#